data_AF-X1TBF7-F1
#
_entry.id   AF-X1TBF7-F1
#
_cell.length_a   1.000
_cell.length_b   1.000
_cell.length_c   1.000
_cell.angle_alpha   90.00
_cell.angle_beta   90.00
_cell.angle_gamma   90.00
#
_symmetry.space_group_name_H-M   'P 1'
#
loop_
_entity.id
_entity.type
_entity.pdbx_description
1 polymer ?
#
loop_
_entity_poly.entity_id
_entity_poly.type
_entity_poly.pdbx_seq_one_letter_code
_entity_poly.pdbx_strand_id
1 'polypeptide(L)'
;SALAIASAFQDLPVLLFGTKEGAFTAEGCRRSDSFCGTLSISSGLYRRRIPFVFAGIVFPEEESFLESTSDFVRVCSVVRGFIGARVGLVGPRPERFETCIFSEDAMMRQFKQRVVPTSLPDIMKRVDALGDNTPKIQKICQEMKEQADLSALRGETIRNIAGLEYALKQFAEEKRLSAMAIQCWTAMQEVYGISSCYAMGRLTDQGIMTACEVDIYGALTMLVQYLASLATTPPHFVDWTIQHQERENVFLAWHCGNAPPSLAGKGSGVTIRYHSILGETLGI
;
A
#
# COMPACT_ATOMS: atom_id res chain seq x y z
N SER A 1 -27.96 -18.34 18.49
CA SER A 1 -28.21 -18.69 17.07
C SER A 1 -27.20 -17.97 16.19
N ALA A 2 -26.98 -18.40 14.95
CA ALA A 2 -26.07 -17.71 14.00
C ALA A 2 -26.43 -16.22 13.81
N LEU A 3 -27.72 -15.90 13.79
CA LEU A 3 -28.22 -14.53 13.71
C LEU A 3 -27.87 -13.67 14.94
N ALA A 4 -27.89 -14.25 16.14
CA ALA A 4 -27.50 -13.54 17.35
C ALA A 4 -26.01 -13.19 17.35
N ILE A 5 -25.17 -14.12 16.87
CA ILE A 5 -23.73 -13.89 16.70
C ILE A 5 -23.50 -12.78 15.67
N ALA A 6 -24.09 -12.90 14.48
CA ALA A 6 -23.92 -11.88 13.44
C ALA A 6 -24.41 -10.49 13.89
N SER A 7 -25.49 -10.42 14.67
CA SER A 7 -26.00 -9.15 15.21
C SER A 7 -25.03 -8.52 16.22
N ALA A 8 -24.33 -9.33 17.02
CA ALA A 8 -23.31 -8.85 17.96
C ALA A 8 -22.06 -8.27 17.26
N PHE A 9 -21.85 -8.63 15.99
CA PHE A 9 -20.72 -8.20 15.16
C PHE A 9 -21.18 -7.48 13.89
N GLN A 10 -22.33 -6.79 13.92
CA GLN A 10 -22.95 -6.17 12.74
C GLN A 10 -22.08 -5.12 12.04
N ASP A 11 -21.09 -4.56 12.75
CA ASP A 11 -20.14 -3.56 12.22
C ASP A 11 -18.91 -4.20 11.55
N LEU A 12 -18.80 -5.54 11.58
CA LEU A 12 -17.72 -6.29 10.94
C LEU A 12 -18.22 -6.98 9.67
N PRO A 13 -17.35 -7.21 8.67
CA PRO A 13 -17.70 -8.04 7.52
C PRO A 13 -18.14 -9.44 7.96
N VAL A 14 -19.18 -9.98 7.33
CA VAL A 14 -19.70 -11.33 7.59
C VAL A 14 -19.56 -12.21 6.34
N LEU A 15 -18.93 -13.38 6.51
CA LEU A 15 -18.92 -14.46 5.52
C LEU A 15 -19.93 -15.52 5.95
N LEU A 16 -20.84 -15.87 5.04
CA LEU A 16 -21.80 -16.95 5.23
C LEU A 16 -21.47 -18.08 4.26
N PHE A 17 -21.43 -19.31 4.75
CA PHE A 17 -21.38 -20.52 3.95
C PHE A 17 -22.23 -21.61 4.58
N GLY A 18 -22.64 -22.59 3.78
CA GLY A 18 -23.24 -23.84 4.25
C GLY A 18 -22.35 -25.02 3.86
N THR A 19 -22.42 -26.11 4.61
CA THR A 19 -21.73 -27.34 4.21
C THR A 19 -22.56 -28.11 3.19
N LYS A 20 -21.92 -28.77 2.23
CA LYS A 20 -22.62 -29.81 1.45
C LYS A 20 -23.13 -30.93 2.35
N GLU A 21 -24.06 -31.72 1.83
CA GLU A 21 -24.64 -32.84 2.57
C GLU A 21 -24.13 -34.17 2.00
N GLY A 22 -23.98 -35.16 2.88
CA GLY A 22 -23.72 -36.53 2.47
C GLY A 22 -24.96 -37.19 1.88
N ALA A 23 -24.81 -38.42 1.40
CA ALA A 23 -25.94 -39.24 0.97
C ALA A 23 -26.94 -39.48 2.11
N PHE A 24 -28.21 -39.70 1.74
CA PHE A 24 -29.22 -40.19 2.68
C PHE A 24 -28.80 -41.53 3.28
N THR A 25 -29.21 -41.78 4.54
CA THR A 25 -29.10 -43.13 5.11
C THR A 25 -30.05 -44.08 4.40
N ALA A 26 -29.88 -45.40 4.58
CA ALA A 26 -30.75 -46.41 3.97
C ALA A 26 -32.23 -46.24 4.37
N GLU A 27 -32.48 -45.66 5.55
CA GLU A 27 -33.79 -45.33 6.10
C GLU A 27 -34.35 -43.99 5.60
N GLY A 28 -33.63 -43.30 4.69
CA GLY A 28 -34.03 -42.01 4.13
C GLY A 28 -33.71 -40.79 5.01
N CYS A 29 -32.94 -40.96 6.09
CA CYS A 29 -32.57 -39.86 6.97
C CYS A 29 -31.43 -39.02 6.39
N ARG A 30 -31.36 -37.75 6.79
CA ARG A 30 -30.22 -36.85 6.50
C ARG A 30 -29.61 -36.35 7.80
N ARG A 31 -28.30 -36.07 7.78
CA ARG A 31 -27.56 -35.61 8.97
C ARG A 31 -27.77 -34.12 9.26
N SER A 32 -28.00 -33.33 8.23
CA SER A 32 -28.21 -31.87 8.32
C SER A 32 -29.33 -31.44 7.38
N ASP A 33 -29.68 -30.16 7.44
CA ASP A 33 -30.48 -29.47 6.42
C ASP A 33 -29.84 -28.12 6.12
N SER A 34 -28.58 -28.18 5.67
CA SER A 34 -27.68 -27.03 5.58
C SER A 34 -28.20 -25.98 4.63
N PHE A 35 -28.76 -26.38 3.48
CA PHE A 35 -29.28 -25.44 2.48
C PHE A 35 -30.48 -24.66 3.01
N CYS A 36 -31.46 -25.34 3.62
CA CYS A 36 -32.61 -24.68 4.26
C CYS A 36 -32.16 -23.77 5.43
N GLY A 37 -31.21 -24.25 6.23
CA GLY A 37 -30.60 -23.48 7.31
C GLY A 37 -29.93 -22.20 6.81
N THR A 38 -29.13 -22.30 5.76
CA THR A 38 -28.45 -21.15 5.13
C THR A 38 -29.47 -20.16 4.56
N LEU A 39 -30.53 -20.61 3.87
CA LEU A 39 -31.59 -19.71 3.41
C LEU A 39 -32.26 -18.96 4.57
N SER A 40 -32.55 -19.68 5.67
CA SER A 40 -33.15 -19.10 6.88
C SER A 40 -32.22 -18.05 7.53
N ILE A 41 -30.93 -18.34 7.61
CA ILE A 41 -29.92 -17.40 8.13
C ILE A 41 -29.77 -16.19 7.19
N SER A 42 -29.57 -16.38 5.89
CA SER A 42 -29.48 -15.30 4.90
C SER A 42 -30.68 -14.37 4.96
N SER A 43 -31.89 -14.93 5.04
CA SER A 43 -33.14 -14.18 5.18
C SER A 43 -33.19 -13.38 6.48
N GLY A 44 -32.63 -13.91 7.56
CA GLY A 44 -32.51 -13.23 8.84
C GLY A 44 -31.46 -12.11 8.85
N LEU A 45 -30.33 -12.29 8.17
CA LEU A 45 -29.29 -11.27 8.01
C LEU A 45 -29.81 -10.10 7.16
N TYR A 46 -30.45 -10.40 6.03
CA TYR A 46 -31.05 -9.41 5.15
C TYR A 46 -32.08 -8.53 5.87
N ARG A 47 -33.02 -9.13 6.62
CA ARG A 47 -34.03 -8.38 7.39
C ARG A 47 -33.44 -7.51 8.49
N ARG A 48 -32.28 -7.89 9.04
CA ARG A 48 -31.53 -7.12 10.03
C ARG A 48 -30.60 -6.08 9.40
N ARG A 49 -30.55 -6.02 8.05
CA ARG A 49 -29.64 -5.16 7.29
C ARG A 49 -28.16 -5.39 7.65
N ILE A 50 -27.81 -6.63 7.96
CA ILE A 50 -26.41 -7.03 8.17
C ILE A 50 -25.86 -7.48 6.81
N PRO A 51 -24.91 -6.74 6.20
CA PRO A 51 -24.30 -7.14 4.94
C PRO A 51 -23.50 -8.43 5.11
N PHE A 52 -23.54 -9.31 4.12
CA PHE A 52 -22.76 -10.54 4.13
C PHE A 52 -22.36 -10.95 2.70
N VAL A 53 -21.27 -11.71 2.61
CA VAL A 53 -20.85 -12.41 1.39
C VAL A 53 -21.24 -13.88 1.54
N PHE A 54 -21.83 -14.46 0.50
CA PHE A 54 -22.18 -15.88 0.49
C PHE A 54 -21.13 -16.67 -0.30
N ALA A 55 -20.39 -17.56 0.37
CA ALA A 55 -19.36 -18.42 -0.22
C ALA A 55 -19.89 -19.75 -0.78
N GLY A 56 -21.22 -19.95 -0.79
CA GLY A 56 -21.83 -21.14 -1.36
C GLY A 56 -22.11 -22.26 -0.36
N ILE A 57 -22.53 -23.40 -0.92
CA ILE A 57 -22.69 -24.67 -0.20
C ILE A 57 -21.51 -25.57 -0.56
N VAL A 58 -20.53 -25.63 0.32
CA VAL A 58 -19.20 -26.18 0.06
C VAL A 58 -18.68 -26.93 1.28
N PHE A 59 -17.91 -27.99 1.08
CA PHE A 59 -17.13 -28.56 2.18
C PHE A 59 -15.86 -27.74 2.45
N PRO A 60 -15.40 -27.65 3.71
CA PRO A 60 -14.16 -26.95 4.05
C PRO A 60 -12.91 -27.44 3.29
N GLU A 61 -12.92 -28.70 2.86
CA GLU A 61 -11.85 -29.35 2.12
C GLU A 61 -11.81 -28.97 0.64
N GLU A 62 -12.83 -28.27 0.13
CA GLU A 62 -12.90 -27.89 -1.28
C GLU A 62 -12.12 -26.61 -1.57
N GLU A 63 -11.46 -26.58 -2.74
CA GLU A 63 -10.69 -25.41 -3.19
C GLU A 63 -11.53 -24.12 -3.21
N SER A 64 -12.78 -24.21 -3.67
CA SER A 64 -13.70 -23.06 -3.70
C SER A 64 -13.97 -22.43 -2.31
N PHE A 65 -13.94 -23.22 -1.24
CA PHE A 65 -14.04 -22.70 0.12
C PHE A 65 -12.77 -21.97 0.54
N LEU A 66 -11.60 -22.54 0.22
CA LEU A 66 -10.30 -21.95 0.52
C LEU A 66 -10.11 -20.62 -0.22
N GLU A 67 -10.43 -20.57 -1.52
CA GLU A 67 -10.41 -19.35 -2.33
C GLU A 67 -11.33 -18.27 -1.73
N SER A 68 -12.60 -18.60 -1.49
CA SER A 68 -13.57 -17.65 -0.93
C SER A 68 -13.15 -17.11 0.44
N THR A 69 -12.61 -17.99 1.30
CA THR A 69 -12.16 -17.61 2.63
C THR A 69 -10.89 -16.75 2.56
N SER A 70 -9.94 -17.10 1.69
CA SER A 70 -8.73 -16.33 1.43
C SER A 70 -9.05 -14.91 0.97
N ASP A 71 -9.92 -14.78 -0.04
CA ASP A 71 -10.36 -13.48 -0.56
C ASP A 71 -11.07 -12.66 0.53
N PHE A 72 -11.97 -13.29 1.28
CA PHE A 72 -12.66 -12.61 2.36
C PHE A 72 -11.70 -12.10 3.45
N VAL A 73 -10.70 -12.89 3.84
CA VAL A 73 -9.67 -12.47 4.81
C VAL A 73 -8.85 -11.30 4.28
N ARG A 74 -8.47 -11.31 2.99
CA ARG A 74 -7.76 -10.20 2.35
C ARG A 74 -8.60 -8.93 2.32
N VAL A 75 -9.89 -9.02 1.98
CA VAL A 75 -10.82 -7.88 2.05
C VAL A 75 -10.96 -7.35 3.47
N CYS A 76 -11.04 -8.23 4.47
CA CYS A 76 -11.07 -7.81 5.88
C CYS A 76 -9.80 -7.04 6.28
N SER A 77 -8.63 -7.50 5.83
CA SER A 77 -7.34 -6.80 6.02
C SER A 77 -7.37 -5.39 5.40
N VAL A 78 -7.84 -5.28 4.15
CA VAL A 78 -8.00 -4.00 3.45
C VAL A 78 -8.94 -3.06 4.21
N VAL A 79 -10.16 -3.49 4.53
CA VAL A 79 -11.15 -2.65 5.22
C VAL A 79 -10.61 -2.16 6.55
N ARG A 80 -9.94 -3.03 7.31
CA ARG A 80 -9.34 -2.69 8.61
C ARG A 80 -8.28 -1.59 8.52
N GLY A 81 -7.46 -1.60 7.48
CA GLY A 81 -6.37 -0.62 7.33
C GLY A 81 -6.76 0.63 6.52
N PHE A 82 -7.74 0.53 5.63
CA PHE A 82 -8.17 1.63 4.75
C PHE A 82 -9.16 2.58 5.42
N ILE A 83 -10.14 2.05 6.17
CA ILE A 83 -11.11 2.87 6.89
C ILE A 83 -10.40 3.55 8.06
N GLY A 84 -10.47 4.87 8.13
CA GLY A 84 -9.75 5.64 9.15
C GLY A 84 -8.27 5.87 8.86
N ALA A 85 -7.78 5.49 7.67
CA ALA A 85 -6.37 5.66 7.30
C ALA A 85 -5.92 7.12 7.44
N ARG A 86 -4.69 7.29 7.91
CA ARG A 86 -4.04 8.60 8.06
C ARG A 86 -2.96 8.72 7.00
N VAL A 87 -3.09 9.68 6.09
CA VAL A 87 -2.18 9.85 4.96
C VAL A 87 -1.34 11.11 5.16
N GLY A 88 -0.02 10.97 5.16
CA GLY A 88 0.88 12.11 5.19
C GLY A 88 0.89 12.84 3.86
N LEU A 89 0.76 14.17 3.89
CA LEU A 89 0.96 15.03 2.75
C LEU A 89 2.25 15.81 2.98
N VAL A 90 3.29 15.56 2.17
CA VAL A 90 4.61 16.18 2.34
C VAL A 90 4.88 17.12 1.16
N GLY A 91 4.74 18.42 1.40
CA GLY A 91 4.89 19.45 0.36
C GLY A 91 3.67 19.58 -0.57
N PRO A 92 3.65 20.60 -1.44
CA PRO A 92 2.57 20.80 -2.40
C PRO A 92 2.63 19.82 -3.60
N ARG A 93 1.46 19.46 -4.10
CA ARG A 93 1.28 18.77 -5.39
C ARG A 93 1.86 19.62 -6.54
N PRO A 94 2.50 19.02 -7.56
CA PRO A 94 2.88 19.75 -8.76
C PRO A 94 1.67 20.38 -9.46
N GLU A 95 1.76 21.66 -9.82
CA GLU A 95 0.62 22.45 -10.34
C GLU A 95 -0.14 21.73 -11.47
N ARG A 96 0.59 21.21 -12.46
CA ARG A 96 0.07 20.58 -13.67
C ARG A 96 -0.58 19.20 -13.47
N PHE A 97 -0.42 18.58 -12.30
CA PHE A 97 -0.83 17.20 -12.06
C PHE A 97 -2.27 17.14 -11.52
N GLU A 98 -3.24 17.57 -12.32
CA GLU A 98 -4.66 17.57 -11.90
C GLU A 98 -5.17 16.16 -11.53
N THR A 99 -4.52 15.13 -12.08
CA THR A 99 -4.73 13.72 -11.73
C THR A 99 -4.48 13.40 -10.26
N CYS A 100 -3.67 14.21 -9.56
CA CYS A 100 -3.34 14.04 -8.15
C CYS A 100 -4.20 14.94 -7.23
N ILE A 101 -5.25 15.59 -7.76
CA ILE A 101 -6.20 16.35 -6.94
C ILE A 101 -7.01 15.38 -6.08
N PHE A 102 -7.23 15.74 -4.81
CA PHE A 102 -8.03 14.98 -3.87
C PHE A 102 -8.96 15.90 -3.07
N SER A 103 -10.01 15.32 -2.49
CA SER A 103 -10.94 16.00 -1.59
C SER A 103 -10.87 15.43 -0.18
N GLU A 104 -10.30 16.20 0.76
CA GLU A 104 -10.25 15.81 2.18
C GLU A 104 -11.64 15.62 2.78
N ASP A 105 -12.60 16.48 2.42
CA ASP A 105 -13.99 16.38 2.90
C ASP A 105 -14.64 15.06 2.45
N ALA A 106 -14.45 14.65 1.19
CA ALA A 106 -14.97 13.39 0.69
C ALA A 106 -14.33 12.19 1.41
N MET A 107 -13.01 12.21 1.61
CA MET A 107 -12.27 11.18 2.34
C MET A 107 -12.74 11.03 3.78
N MET A 108 -12.96 12.15 4.48
CA MET A 108 -13.47 12.18 5.85
C MET A 108 -14.89 11.61 5.94
N ARG A 109 -15.80 12.05 5.06
CA ARG A 109 -17.22 11.63 5.10
C ARG A 109 -17.42 10.18 4.72
N GLN A 110 -16.71 9.68 3.69
CA GLN A 110 -16.93 8.35 3.16
C GLN A 110 -16.16 7.28 3.93
N PHE A 111 -14.90 7.56 4.29
CA PHE A 111 -13.98 6.53 4.80
C PHE A 111 -13.36 6.87 6.16
N LYS A 112 -13.76 7.99 6.78
CA LYS A 112 -13.19 8.49 8.06
C LYS A 112 -11.69 8.76 8.00
N GLN A 113 -11.15 8.92 6.80
CA GLN A 113 -9.72 9.11 6.56
C GLN A 113 -9.30 10.53 6.93
N ARG A 114 -8.00 10.71 7.19
CA ARG A 114 -7.44 12.02 7.53
C ARG A 114 -6.14 12.28 6.77
N VAL A 115 -6.04 13.46 6.17
CA VAL A 115 -4.78 13.96 5.63
C VAL A 115 -4.01 14.70 6.72
N VAL A 116 -2.70 14.44 6.80
CA VAL A 116 -1.80 15.02 7.79
C VAL A 116 -0.72 15.81 7.04
N PRO A 117 -0.92 17.12 6.84
CA PRO A 117 0.02 17.93 6.09
C PRO A 117 1.29 18.22 6.89
N THR A 118 2.42 18.26 6.19
CA THR A 118 3.71 18.79 6.64
C THR A 118 4.42 19.45 5.47
N SER A 119 5.29 20.42 5.74
CA SER A 119 6.11 21.02 4.70
C SER A 119 7.36 20.17 4.43
N LEU A 120 7.90 20.26 3.21
CA LEU A 120 9.19 19.65 2.89
C LEU A 120 10.34 20.24 3.74
N PRO A 121 10.42 21.57 3.99
CA PRO A 121 11.37 22.14 4.94
C PRO A 121 11.29 21.55 6.36
N ASP A 122 10.10 21.24 6.88
CA ASP A 122 9.96 20.62 8.21
C ASP A 122 10.55 19.20 8.24
N ILE A 123 10.41 18.45 7.14
CA ILE A 123 11.07 17.14 7.00
C ILE A 123 12.59 17.32 6.93
N MET A 124 13.07 18.26 6.11
CA MET A 124 14.51 18.47 5.92
C MET A 124 15.20 19.03 7.16
N LYS A 125 14.53 19.88 7.93
CA LYS A 125 15.01 20.33 9.26
C LYS A 125 15.26 19.15 10.21
N ARG A 126 14.46 18.08 10.12
CA ARG A 126 14.70 16.86 10.92
C ARG A 126 15.96 16.13 10.43
N VAL A 127 16.26 16.18 9.13
CA VAL A 127 17.51 15.65 8.58
C VAL A 127 18.70 16.42 9.12
N ASP A 128 18.66 17.75 9.07
CA ASP A 128 19.75 18.61 9.55
C ASP A 128 20.01 18.43 11.05
N ALA A 129 18.95 18.25 11.84
CA ALA A 129 19.03 18.09 13.29
C ALA A 129 19.70 16.78 13.74
N LEU A 130 19.86 15.79 12.86
CA LEU A 130 20.51 14.51 13.19
C LEU A 130 22.03 14.65 13.36
N GLY A 131 22.62 15.68 12.74
CA GLY A 131 24.05 15.90 12.72
C GLY A 131 24.83 14.83 11.96
N ASP A 132 26.14 15.05 11.78
CA ASP A 132 26.98 14.26 10.88
C ASP A 132 27.28 12.83 11.34
N ASN A 133 26.83 12.40 12.52
CA ASN A 133 27.31 11.14 13.12
C ASN A 133 26.25 10.36 13.89
N THR A 134 25.00 10.31 13.41
CA THR A 134 24.00 9.43 14.02
C THR A 134 24.24 7.96 13.61
N PRO A 135 24.41 7.02 14.56
CA PRO A 135 24.51 5.58 14.25
C PRO A 135 23.34 5.05 13.40
N LYS A 136 22.16 5.66 13.54
CA LYS A 136 20.97 5.31 12.76
C LYS A 136 21.13 5.59 11.26
N ILE A 137 21.75 6.72 10.89
CA ILE A 137 21.99 7.06 9.48
C ILE A 137 23.09 6.17 8.90
N GLN A 138 24.15 5.88 9.66
CA GLN A 138 25.19 4.97 9.23
C GLN A 138 24.65 3.56 8.94
N LYS A 139 23.72 3.08 9.77
CA LYS A 139 23.02 1.81 9.54
C LYS A 139 22.23 1.82 8.23
N ILE A 140 21.42 2.85 7.97
CA ILE A 140 20.66 2.97 6.73
C ILE A 140 21.60 3.05 5.51
N CYS A 141 22.68 3.82 5.59
CA CYS A 141 23.69 3.89 4.53
C CYS A 141 24.31 2.52 4.23
N GLN A 142 24.55 1.71 5.26
CA GLN A 142 25.09 0.37 5.09
C GLN A 142 24.08 -0.56 4.43
N GLU A 143 22.82 -0.54 4.88
CA GLU A 143 21.73 -1.30 4.26
C GLU A 143 21.54 -0.92 2.77
N MET A 144 21.67 0.37 2.43
CA MET A 144 21.58 0.83 1.04
C MET A 144 22.71 0.26 0.17
N LYS A 145 23.93 0.13 0.70
CA LYS A 145 25.09 -0.45 -0.01
C LYS A 145 24.97 -1.96 -0.19
N GLU A 146 24.31 -2.63 0.74
CA GLU A 146 24.04 -4.07 0.65
C GLU A 146 22.92 -4.36 -0.36
N GLN A 147 21.94 -3.46 -0.48
CA GLN A 147 20.77 -3.63 -1.34
C GLN A 147 21.01 -3.20 -2.79
N ALA A 148 21.88 -2.22 -3.04
CA ALA A 148 22.08 -1.64 -4.37
C ALA A 148 23.53 -1.23 -4.64
N ASP A 149 23.91 -1.22 -5.91
CA ASP A 149 25.14 -0.57 -6.39
C ASP A 149 24.97 0.96 -6.34
N LEU A 150 25.78 1.58 -5.48
CA LEU A 150 25.81 3.03 -5.25
C LEU A 150 27.09 3.68 -5.77
N SER A 151 27.90 2.98 -6.57
CA SER A 151 29.22 3.44 -7.04
C SER A 151 29.19 4.77 -7.80
N ALA A 152 28.05 5.14 -8.39
CA ALA A 152 27.85 6.39 -9.10
C ALA A 152 27.59 7.60 -8.18
N LEU A 153 27.34 7.39 -6.89
CA LEU A 153 26.94 8.44 -5.95
C LEU A 153 28.10 8.88 -5.04
N ARG A 154 28.10 10.17 -4.67
CA ARG A 154 28.98 10.69 -3.61
C ARG A 154 28.45 10.24 -2.24
N GLY A 155 29.36 10.05 -1.29
CA GLY A 155 28.98 9.63 0.08
C GLY A 155 28.01 10.58 0.79
N GLU A 156 28.10 11.87 0.50
CA GLU A 156 27.17 12.90 0.97
C GLU A 156 25.75 12.69 0.41
N THR A 157 25.62 12.40 -0.88
CA THR A 157 24.32 12.09 -1.51
C THR A 157 23.67 10.87 -0.86
N ILE A 158 24.43 9.80 -0.64
CA ILE A 158 23.93 8.59 0.04
C ILE A 158 23.43 8.93 1.46
N ARG A 159 24.19 9.74 2.19
CA ARG A 159 23.83 10.20 3.53
C ARG A 159 22.55 11.04 3.52
N ASN A 160 22.38 11.94 2.57
CA ASN A 160 21.19 12.79 2.47
C ASN A 160 19.94 11.96 2.16
N ILE A 161 20.06 10.96 1.27
CA ILE A 161 18.97 10.00 1.00
C ILE A 161 18.63 9.19 2.26
N ALA A 162 19.64 8.70 3.00
CA ALA A 162 19.43 7.97 4.25
C ALA A 162 18.79 8.85 5.34
N GLY A 163 19.19 10.12 5.42
CA GLY A 163 18.61 11.13 6.30
C GLY A 163 17.13 11.35 6.00
N LEU A 164 16.79 11.51 4.72
CA LEU A 164 15.41 11.65 4.27
C LEU A 164 14.56 10.40 4.61
N GLU A 165 15.05 9.19 4.31
CA GLU A 165 14.39 7.93 4.67
C GLU A 165 14.07 7.90 6.17
N TYR A 166 15.06 8.22 7.00
CA TYR A 166 14.88 8.26 8.45
C TYR A 166 13.84 9.30 8.88
N ALA A 167 13.93 10.54 8.37
CA ALA A 167 13.02 11.62 8.75
C ALA A 167 11.56 11.32 8.37
N LEU A 168 11.33 10.79 7.16
CA LEU A 168 10.02 10.36 6.70
C LEU A 168 9.48 9.19 7.53
N LYS A 169 10.33 8.21 7.87
CA LYS A 169 9.96 7.09 8.74
C LYS A 169 9.52 7.57 10.13
N GLN A 170 10.28 8.47 10.75
CA GLN A 170 9.92 9.06 12.04
C GLN A 170 8.60 9.84 11.94
N PHE A 171 8.40 10.63 10.88
CA PHE A 171 7.14 11.33 10.67
C PHE A 171 5.95 10.35 10.57
N ALA A 172 6.12 9.25 9.82
CA ALA A 172 5.10 8.20 9.71
C ALA A 172 4.78 7.55 11.06
N GLU A 173 5.79 7.17 11.84
CA GLU A 173 5.63 6.57 13.17
C GLU A 173 4.97 7.54 14.17
N GLU A 174 5.49 8.76 14.30
CA GLU A 174 4.98 9.79 15.21
C GLU A 174 3.52 10.14 14.95
N LYS A 175 3.14 10.27 13.68
CA LYS A 175 1.78 10.65 13.27
C LYS A 175 0.87 9.46 13.02
N ARG A 176 1.38 8.23 13.21
CA ARG A 176 0.68 6.96 12.95
C ARG A 176 0.07 6.93 11.55
N LEU A 177 0.90 7.21 10.55
CA LEU A 177 0.48 7.26 9.16
C LEU A 177 0.36 5.84 8.59
N SER A 178 -0.65 5.65 7.77
CA SER A 178 -0.86 4.42 6.98
C SER A 178 -0.13 4.49 5.64
N ALA A 179 0.05 5.70 5.10
CA ALA A 179 0.74 5.97 3.84
C ALA A 179 1.19 7.44 3.81
N MET A 180 2.03 7.80 2.84
CA MET A 180 2.45 9.17 2.56
C MET A 180 2.41 9.44 1.06
N ALA A 181 2.13 10.69 0.70
CA ALA A 181 2.32 11.21 -0.64
C ALA A 181 3.28 12.40 -0.58
N ILE A 182 4.33 12.37 -1.39
CA ILE A 182 5.51 13.20 -1.20
C ILE A 182 5.79 14.01 -2.45
N GLN A 183 6.12 15.29 -2.25
CA GLN A 183 6.68 16.15 -3.28
C GLN A 183 8.10 15.66 -3.60
N CYS A 184 8.21 14.82 -4.63
CA CYS A 184 9.47 14.20 -5.05
C CYS A 184 10.33 15.09 -5.97
N TRP A 185 9.79 16.20 -6.46
CA TRP A 185 10.45 17.21 -7.28
C TRP A 185 9.70 18.55 -7.21
N THR A 186 10.24 19.69 -7.65
CA THR A 186 11.63 20.00 -8.04
C THR A 186 12.51 20.40 -6.85
N ALA A 187 11.88 20.82 -5.74
CA ALA A 187 12.58 21.33 -4.56
C ALA A 187 13.56 20.30 -3.96
N MET A 188 13.24 19.01 -4.05
CA MET A 188 14.15 17.92 -3.65
C MET A 188 15.51 18.03 -4.33
N GLN A 189 15.53 18.32 -5.62
CA GLN A 189 16.75 18.40 -6.40
C GLN A 189 17.40 19.78 -6.29
N GLU A 190 16.65 20.86 -6.52
CA GLU A 190 17.20 22.23 -6.57
C GLU A 190 17.69 22.74 -5.21
N VAL A 191 16.99 22.38 -4.13
CA VAL A 191 17.30 22.88 -2.78
C VAL A 191 18.10 21.87 -1.99
N TYR A 192 17.79 20.57 -2.11
CA TYR A 192 18.37 19.52 -1.26
C TYR A 192 19.34 18.60 -2.00
N GLY A 193 19.53 18.78 -3.31
CA GLY A 193 20.54 18.07 -4.11
C GLY A 193 20.32 16.57 -4.24
N ILE A 194 19.11 16.06 -3.98
CA ILE A 194 18.79 14.63 -4.04
C ILE A 194 17.44 14.37 -4.73
N SER A 195 17.25 13.15 -5.22
CA SER A 195 15.91 12.62 -5.53
C SER A 195 15.38 11.86 -4.33
N SER A 196 14.10 12.04 -4.00
CA SER A 196 13.45 11.26 -2.93
C SER A 196 13.12 9.83 -3.35
N CYS A 197 13.10 9.53 -4.66
CA CYS A 197 12.46 8.31 -5.16
C CYS A 197 13.08 7.04 -4.57
N TYR A 198 14.42 6.93 -4.44
CA TYR A 198 15.03 5.73 -3.84
C TYR A 198 14.68 5.53 -2.35
N ALA A 199 14.69 6.60 -1.55
CA ALA A 199 14.25 6.55 -0.15
C ALA A 199 12.78 6.12 -0.03
N MET A 200 11.93 6.64 -0.93
CA MET A 200 10.51 6.26 -1.02
C MET A 200 10.33 4.78 -1.38
N GLY A 201 11.05 4.29 -2.38
CA GLY A 201 11.02 2.87 -2.75
C GLY A 201 11.42 1.97 -1.59
N ARG A 202 12.48 2.34 -0.86
CA ARG A 202 12.92 1.62 0.36
C ARG A 202 11.90 1.67 1.49
N LEU A 203 11.24 2.80 1.72
CA LEU A 203 10.15 2.90 2.71
C LEU A 203 8.97 2.00 2.34
N THR A 204 8.60 1.98 1.07
CA THR A 204 7.54 1.10 0.56
C THR A 204 7.93 -0.37 0.72
N ASP A 205 9.19 -0.72 0.46
CA ASP A 205 9.78 -2.05 0.71
C ASP A 205 9.70 -2.47 2.19
N GLN A 206 9.79 -1.50 3.09
CA GLN A 206 9.65 -1.67 4.54
C GLN A 206 8.18 -1.67 5.02
N GLY A 207 7.20 -1.61 4.11
CA GLY A 207 5.77 -1.61 4.43
C GLY A 207 5.17 -0.22 4.70
N ILE A 208 5.90 0.86 4.43
CA ILE A 208 5.42 2.25 4.55
C ILE A 208 5.15 2.81 3.15
N MET A 209 3.89 2.83 2.74
CA MET A 209 3.53 3.23 1.37
C MET A 209 3.86 4.70 1.12
N THR A 210 4.62 4.96 0.06
CA THR A 210 4.98 6.33 -0.34
C THR A 210 4.72 6.57 -1.83
N ALA A 211 3.73 7.38 -2.15
CA ALA A 211 3.43 7.80 -3.52
C ALA A 211 4.17 9.09 -3.89
N CYS A 212 4.48 9.22 -5.18
CA CYS A 212 5.10 10.41 -5.77
C CYS A 212 4.06 11.50 -6.07
N GLU A 213 4.52 12.68 -6.47
CA GLU A 213 3.70 13.84 -6.90
C GLU A 213 2.63 14.30 -5.90
N VAL A 214 2.78 13.93 -4.62
CA VAL A 214 1.75 14.17 -3.59
C VAL A 214 0.40 13.52 -3.97
N ASP A 215 0.44 12.38 -4.68
CA ASP A 215 -0.75 11.60 -5.01
C ASP A 215 -1.31 10.85 -3.79
N ILE A 216 -2.27 11.49 -3.10
CA ILE A 216 -2.95 10.95 -1.92
C ILE A 216 -3.77 9.70 -2.25
N TYR A 217 -4.45 9.68 -3.40
CA TYR A 217 -5.24 8.53 -3.82
C TYR A 217 -4.36 7.38 -4.31
N GLY A 218 -3.25 7.69 -4.96
CA GLY A 218 -2.16 6.77 -5.26
C GLY A 218 -1.62 6.08 -4.01
N ALA A 219 -1.28 6.85 -2.97
CA ALA A 219 -0.80 6.32 -1.69
C ALA A 219 -1.81 5.39 -1.02
N LEU A 220 -3.10 5.73 -1.08
CA LEU A 220 -4.18 4.88 -0.57
C LEU A 220 -4.38 3.62 -1.41
N THR A 221 -4.20 3.70 -2.73
CA THR A 221 -4.29 2.54 -3.62
C THR A 221 -3.18 1.55 -3.34
N MET A 222 -1.94 2.04 -3.15
CA MET A 222 -0.83 1.22 -2.67
C MET A 222 -1.15 0.55 -1.33
N LEU A 223 -1.73 1.29 -0.38
CA LEU A 223 -2.13 0.72 0.92
C LEU A 223 -3.15 -0.43 0.75
N VAL A 224 -4.15 -0.26 -0.11
CA VAL A 224 -5.11 -1.32 -0.42
C VAL A 224 -4.40 -2.56 -0.99
N GLN A 225 -3.52 -2.38 -1.98
CA GLN A 225 -2.78 -3.49 -2.58
C GLN A 225 -1.89 -4.23 -1.57
N TYR A 226 -1.17 -3.48 -0.75
CA TYR A 226 -0.31 -4.04 0.29
C TYR A 226 -1.11 -4.86 1.32
N LEU A 227 -2.24 -4.32 1.78
CA LEU A 227 -3.12 -5.02 2.72
C LEU A 227 -3.82 -6.23 2.10
N ALA A 228 -4.18 -6.16 0.81
CA ALA A 228 -4.74 -7.27 0.05
C ALA A 228 -3.72 -8.40 -0.14
N SER A 229 -2.42 -8.07 -0.17
CA SER A 229 -1.33 -9.04 -0.16
C SER A 229 -1.12 -9.67 1.24
N LEU A 230 -1.85 -9.24 2.26
CA LEU A 230 -1.59 -9.53 3.68
C LEU A 230 -0.24 -8.97 4.17
N ALA A 231 0.15 -7.80 3.66
CA ALA A 231 1.37 -7.09 4.01
C ALA A 231 2.67 -7.87 3.69
N THR A 232 2.62 -8.79 2.73
CA THR A 232 3.74 -9.66 2.35
C THR A 232 4.47 -9.22 1.07
N THR A 233 3.87 -8.38 0.25
CA THR A 233 4.43 -7.96 -1.05
C THR A 233 4.16 -6.46 -1.23
N PRO A 234 5.21 -5.63 -1.29
CA PRO A 234 5.03 -4.20 -1.49
C PRO A 234 4.51 -3.92 -2.91
N PRO A 235 3.64 -2.90 -3.08
CA PRO A 235 3.24 -2.43 -4.41
C PRO A 235 4.32 -1.53 -5.02
N HIS A 236 4.30 -1.41 -6.35
CA HIS A 236 5.11 -0.44 -7.09
C HIS A 236 4.20 0.64 -7.65
N PHE A 237 4.45 1.90 -7.28
CA PHE A 237 3.72 3.04 -7.83
C PHE A 237 4.28 3.39 -9.20
N VAL A 238 3.48 3.14 -10.25
CA VAL A 238 3.91 3.21 -11.65
C VAL A 238 2.96 4.07 -12.48
N ASP A 239 3.53 4.75 -13.47
CA ASP A 239 2.81 5.33 -14.58
C ASP A 239 2.71 4.33 -15.73
N TRP A 240 1.62 4.41 -16.49
CA TRP A 240 1.50 3.74 -17.78
C TRP A 240 2.06 4.66 -18.84
N THR A 241 3.30 4.44 -19.23
CA THR A 241 4.08 5.46 -19.95
C THR A 241 3.97 5.32 -21.47
N ILE A 242 4.62 4.31 -22.04
CA ILE A 242 4.87 4.21 -23.48
C ILE A 242 4.48 2.81 -23.96
N GLN A 243 3.71 2.71 -25.03
CA GLN A 243 3.46 1.45 -25.71
C GLN A 243 4.76 0.92 -26.34
N HIS A 244 5.00 -0.39 -26.27
CA HIS A 244 6.14 -1.01 -26.90
C HIS A 244 6.11 -0.79 -28.42
N GLN A 245 7.22 -0.33 -28.97
CA GLN A 245 7.32 0.18 -30.34
C GLN A 245 7.02 -0.88 -31.41
N GLU A 246 7.33 -2.15 -31.11
CA GLU A 246 7.15 -3.27 -32.04
C GLU A 246 6.16 -4.33 -31.57
N ARG A 247 5.73 -4.31 -30.30
CA ARG A 247 4.93 -5.39 -29.71
C ARG A 247 3.54 -4.88 -29.40
N GLU A 248 2.56 -5.45 -30.07
CA GLU A 248 1.15 -5.19 -29.80
C GLU A 248 0.81 -5.59 -28.36
N ASN A 249 -0.03 -4.80 -27.68
CA ASN A 249 -0.50 -5.05 -26.31
C ASN A 249 0.60 -5.15 -25.25
N VAL A 250 1.74 -4.47 -25.44
CA VAL A 250 2.80 -4.32 -24.43
C VAL A 250 3.02 -2.84 -24.16
N PHE A 251 3.20 -2.46 -22.90
CA PHE A 251 3.55 -1.09 -22.50
C PHE A 251 4.62 -1.10 -21.40
N LEU A 252 5.32 0.03 -21.25
CA LEU A 252 6.26 0.27 -20.18
C LEU A 252 5.52 0.86 -18.96
N ALA A 253 5.45 0.08 -17.88
CA ALA A 253 5.07 0.55 -16.56
C ALA A 253 6.34 1.06 -15.85
N TRP A 254 6.37 2.34 -15.49
CA TRP A 254 7.59 2.99 -14.98
C TRP A 254 7.28 4.18 -14.08
N HIS A 255 8.19 4.50 -13.17
CA HIS A 255 8.21 5.76 -12.41
C HIS A 255 9.65 6.13 -12.02
N CYS A 256 9.87 7.30 -11.41
CA CYS A 256 11.14 8.02 -11.20
C CYS A 256 12.25 7.32 -10.37
N GLY A 257 12.11 6.02 -10.07
CA GLY A 257 13.05 5.27 -9.23
C GLY A 257 12.54 5.02 -7.81
N ASN A 258 11.23 5.02 -7.62
CA ASN A 258 10.53 4.68 -6.37
C ASN A 258 10.16 3.19 -6.27
N ALA A 259 10.69 2.35 -7.16
CA ALA A 259 10.47 0.91 -7.13
C ALA A 259 11.02 0.32 -5.82
N PRO A 260 10.22 -0.47 -5.06
CA PRO A 260 10.72 -1.23 -3.94
C PRO A 260 11.83 -2.19 -4.40
N PRO A 261 13.04 -2.15 -3.82
CA PRO A 261 14.15 -2.96 -4.31
C PRO A 261 13.90 -4.48 -4.24
N SER A 262 13.05 -4.96 -3.31
CA SER A 262 12.68 -6.39 -3.26
C SER A 262 11.91 -6.89 -4.48
N LEU A 263 11.33 -5.99 -5.28
CA LEU A 263 10.62 -6.34 -6.52
C LEU A 263 11.56 -6.49 -7.72
N ALA A 264 12.87 -6.28 -7.54
CA ALA A 264 13.85 -6.48 -8.62
C ALA A 264 13.75 -7.91 -9.18
N GLY A 265 13.77 -8.02 -10.52
CA GLY A 265 13.68 -9.30 -11.21
C GLY A 265 14.83 -10.24 -10.81
N LYS A 266 14.57 -11.55 -10.78
CA LYS A 266 15.58 -12.56 -10.44
C LYS A 266 16.82 -12.39 -11.34
N GLY A 267 17.99 -12.31 -10.70
CA GLY A 267 19.27 -12.11 -11.40
C GLY A 267 19.53 -10.68 -11.86
N SER A 268 18.64 -9.72 -11.54
CA SER A 268 18.85 -8.29 -11.79
C SER A 268 19.44 -7.64 -10.54
N GLY A 269 20.49 -6.85 -10.70
CA GLY A 269 20.99 -5.98 -9.64
C GLY A 269 20.16 -4.70 -9.55
N VAL A 270 20.13 -4.08 -8.37
CA VAL A 270 19.61 -2.73 -8.18
C VAL A 270 20.77 -1.75 -8.28
N THR A 271 20.65 -0.72 -9.12
CA THR A 271 21.67 0.31 -9.26
C THR A 271 21.03 1.68 -9.11
N ILE A 272 21.62 2.52 -8.27
CA ILE A 272 21.18 3.90 -8.08
C ILE A 272 22.15 4.80 -8.84
N ARG A 273 21.59 5.74 -9.60
CA ARG A 273 22.35 6.69 -10.46
C ARG A 273 21.65 8.06 -10.44
N TYR A 274 22.25 9.02 -11.12
CA TYR A 274 21.64 10.33 -11.35
C TYR A 274 20.29 10.19 -12.08
N HIS A 275 19.37 11.08 -11.76
CA HIS A 275 18.02 11.04 -12.28
C HIS A 275 18.03 11.38 -13.78
N SER A 276 17.60 10.47 -14.65
CA SER A 276 17.71 10.64 -16.10
C SER A 276 16.91 11.82 -16.66
N ILE A 277 15.69 12.06 -16.15
CA ILE A 277 14.83 13.15 -16.65
C ILE A 277 15.21 14.51 -16.02
N LEU A 278 15.40 14.55 -14.71
CA LEU A 278 15.63 15.79 -13.97
C LEU A 278 17.11 16.19 -13.90
N GLY A 279 18.05 15.25 -14.07
CA GLY A 279 19.50 15.54 -14.10
C GLY A 279 19.86 16.47 -15.25
N GLU A 280 19.35 16.17 -16.45
CA GLU A 280 19.54 17.03 -17.63
C GLU A 280 18.96 18.43 -17.43
N THR A 281 17.82 18.54 -16.76
CA THR A 281 17.16 19.82 -16.46
C THR A 281 18.00 20.69 -15.50
N LEU A 282 18.85 20.06 -14.68
CA LEU A 282 19.74 20.71 -13.72
C LEU A 282 21.18 20.87 -14.24
N GLY A 283 21.45 20.48 -15.48
CA GLY A 283 22.77 20.56 -16.11
C GLY A 283 23.80 19.55 -15.57
N ILE A 284 23.33 18.40 -15.08
CA ILE A 284 24.16 17.28 -14.57
C ILE A 284 24.04 16.08 -15.51
#